data_AF-A0A8T4GQZ8-F1
#
_entry.id   AF-A0A8T4GQZ8-F1
#
_cell.length_a   1.000
_cell.length_b   1.000
_cell.length_c   1.000
_cell.angle_alpha   90.00
_cell.angle_beta   90.00
_cell.angle_gamma   90.00
#
_symmetry.space_group_name_H-M   'P 1'
#
loop_
_entity.id
_entity.type
_entity.pdbx_description
1 polymer ?
#
loop_
_entity_poly.entity_id
_entity_poly.type
_entity_poly.pdbx_seq_one_letter_code
_entity_poly.pdbx_strand_id
1 'polypeptide(L)'
;MIRALLAVALAAALLAATLPAVESAAADRTAAALDRDIDRIERAGKSLLADDDPGARRVVTVTLPAKSLSSAGVDGFTIACQPRCTVRYRLDGAGSRTRRLTLPVTTPDGPIRLARAGEHRLTLRLARSDGSRVVELHS
;
A
#
# COMPACT_ATOMS: atom_id res chain seq x y z
N MET A 1 -45.40 5.97 -22.03
CA MET A 1 -44.61 6.75 -21.05
C MET A 1 -44.35 5.96 -19.77
N ILE A 2 -45.36 5.38 -19.12
CA ILE A 2 -45.21 4.55 -17.90
C ILE A 2 -44.19 3.39 -18.07
N ARG A 3 -44.21 2.68 -19.21
CA ARG A 3 -43.23 1.60 -19.47
C ARG A 3 -41.77 2.08 -19.46
N ALA A 4 -41.51 3.29 -19.99
CA ALA A 4 -40.16 3.86 -19.99
C ALA A 4 -39.73 4.28 -18.57
N LEU A 5 -40.65 4.88 -17.80
CA LEU A 5 -40.40 5.23 -16.39
C LEU A 5 -40.11 3.99 -15.55
N LEU A 6 -40.87 2.91 -15.73
CA LEU A 6 -40.65 1.64 -15.04
C LEU A 6 -39.30 1.02 -15.42
N ALA A 7 -38.91 1.05 -16.70
CA ALA A 7 -37.62 0.55 -17.13
C ALA A 7 -36.45 1.33 -16.52
N VAL A 8 -36.54 2.66 -16.49
CA VAL A 8 -35.52 3.53 -15.87
C VAL A 8 -35.45 3.31 -14.35
N ALA A 9 -36.59 3.21 -13.67
CA ALA A 9 -36.64 2.96 -12.23
C ALA A 9 -36.04 1.58 -11.88
N LEU A 10 -36.38 0.55 -12.66
CA LEU A 10 -35.82 -0.80 -12.47
C LEU A 10 -34.30 -0.82 -12.71
N ALA A 11 -33.83 -0.17 -13.78
CA ALA A 11 -32.40 -0.06 -14.07
C ALA A 11 -31.64 0.66 -12.95
N ALA A 12 -32.20 1.76 -12.42
CA ALA A 12 -31.62 2.48 -11.29
C ALA A 12 -31.58 1.63 -10.02
N ALA A 13 -32.65 0.87 -9.73
CA ALA A 13 -32.69 -0.04 -8.59
C ALA A 13 -31.63 -1.16 -8.69
N LEU A 14 -31.44 -1.73 -9.88
CA LEU A 14 -30.40 -2.74 -10.13
C LEU A 14 -28.99 -2.16 -10.02
N LEU A 15 -28.76 -0.94 -10.51
CA LEU A 15 -27.48 -0.25 -10.33
C LEU A 15 -27.20 -0.01 -8.85
N ALA A 16 -28.17 0.55 -8.12
CA ALA A 16 -28.03 0.82 -6.69
C ALA A 16 -27.70 -0.45 -5.89
N ALA A 17 -28.26 -1.59 -6.28
CA ALA A 17 -27.99 -2.88 -5.63
C ALA A 17 -26.61 -3.46 -5.96
N THR A 18 -26.02 -3.14 -7.12
CA THR A 18 -24.75 -3.75 -7.59
C THR A 18 -23.50 -2.91 -7.27
N LEU A 19 -23.64 -1.60 -7.11
CA LEU A 19 -22.52 -0.70 -6.81
C LEU A 19 -21.68 -1.12 -5.58
N PRO A 20 -22.27 -1.48 -4.42
CA PRO A 20 -21.48 -1.85 -3.24
C PRO A 20 -20.57 -3.07 -3.48
N ALA A 21 -21.03 -4.03 -4.30
CA ALA A 21 -20.23 -5.21 -4.63
C ALA A 21 -19.03 -4.87 -5.51
N VAL A 22 -19.19 -3.93 -6.45
CA VAL A 22 -18.10 -3.44 -7.30
C VAL A 22 -17.07 -2.68 -6.47
N GLU A 23 -17.51 -1.82 -5.57
CA GLU A 23 -16.64 -1.06 -4.66
C GLU A 23 -15.82 -1.98 -3.75
N SER A 24 -16.44 -3.01 -3.17
CA SER A 24 -15.72 -4.03 -2.38
C SER A 24 -14.67 -4.76 -3.21
N ALA A 25 -15.01 -5.18 -4.43
CA ALA A 25 -14.08 -5.89 -5.30
C ALA A 25 -12.91 -4.97 -5.75
N ALA A 26 -13.16 -3.69 -5.97
CA ALA A 26 -12.10 -2.72 -6.26
C ALA A 26 -11.18 -2.50 -5.05
N ALA A 27 -11.74 -2.45 -3.84
CA ALA A 27 -10.97 -2.35 -2.60
C ALA A 27 -10.08 -3.57 -2.36
N ASP A 28 -10.60 -4.78 -2.56
CA ASP A 28 -9.81 -6.00 -2.38
C ASP A 28 -8.69 -6.14 -3.41
N ARG A 29 -8.93 -5.74 -4.67
CA ARG A 29 -7.87 -5.70 -5.69
C ARG A 29 -6.78 -4.70 -5.34
N THR A 30 -7.15 -3.48 -4.93
CA THR A 30 -6.18 -2.47 -4.48
C THR A 30 -5.39 -2.98 -3.27
N ALA A 31 -6.05 -3.57 -2.29
CA ALA A 31 -5.38 -4.10 -1.11
C ALA A 31 -4.41 -5.24 -1.46
N ALA A 32 -4.80 -6.17 -2.33
CA ALA A 32 -3.92 -7.24 -2.81
C ALA A 32 -2.71 -6.69 -3.59
N ALA A 33 -2.87 -5.59 -4.33
CA ALA A 33 -1.76 -4.91 -4.99
C ALA A 33 -0.79 -4.28 -3.97
N LEU A 34 -1.30 -3.54 -2.98
CA LEU A 34 -0.48 -2.95 -1.92
C LEU A 34 0.22 -4.01 -1.07
N ASP A 35 -0.44 -5.12 -0.77
CA ASP A 35 0.16 -6.23 -0.03
C ASP A 35 1.35 -6.84 -0.81
N ARG A 36 1.24 -6.97 -2.13
CA ARG A 36 2.35 -7.40 -2.99
C ARG A 36 3.52 -6.42 -3.01
N ASP A 37 3.23 -5.11 -2.97
CA ASP A 37 4.26 -4.07 -2.88
C ASP A 37 4.99 -4.14 -1.52
N ILE A 38 4.25 -4.37 -0.43
CA ILE A 38 4.82 -4.60 0.91
C ILE A 38 5.72 -5.85 0.91
N ASP A 39 5.27 -6.96 0.33
CA ASP A 39 6.07 -8.18 0.20
C ASP A 39 7.32 -7.97 -0.67
N ARG A 40 7.28 -7.03 -1.63
CA ARG A 40 8.45 -6.65 -2.44
C ARG A 40 9.48 -5.87 -1.62
N ILE A 41 9.04 -4.91 -0.80
CA ILE A 41 9.90 -4.18 0.14
C ILE A 41 10.57 -5.17 1.09
N GLU A 42 9.82 -6.11 1.64
CA GLU A 42 10.32 -7.11 2.58
C GLU A 42 11.36 -8.04 1.93
N ARG A 43 11.09 -8.53 0.71
CA ARG A 43 12.07 -9.34 -0.04
C ARG A 43 13.33 -8.55 -0.41
N ALA A 44 13.20 -7.30 -0.83
CA ALA A 44 14.35 -6.45 -1.16
C ALA A 44 15.22 -6.19 0.08
N GLY A 45 14.61 -5.94 1.24
CA GLY A 45 15.32 -5.78 2.51
C GLY A 45 15.99 -7.07 2.98
N LYS A 46 15.30 -8.22 2.90
CA LYS A 46 15.89 -9.53 3.21
C LYS A 46 17.08 -9.86 2.32
N SER A 47 17.00 -9.54 1.03
CA SER A 47 18.11 -9.73 0.11
C SER A 47 19.28 -8.82 0.46
N LEU A 48 19.05 -7.56 0.85
CA LEU A 48 20.15 -6.67 1.31
C LEU A 48 20.85 -7.23 2.55
N LEU A 49 20.10 -7.82 3.49
CA LEU A 49 20.67 -8.45 4.68
C LEU A 49 21.45 -9.74 4.36
N ALA A 50 21.09 -10.43 3.27
CA ALA A 50 21.74 -11.67 2.84
C ALA A 50 23.03 -11.42 2.04
N ASP A 51 23.04 -10.40 1.19
CA ASP A 51 24.17 -10.12 0.27
C ASP A 51 25.41 -9.56 0.98
N ASP A 52 25.26 -9.04 2.20
CA ASP A 52 26.31 -8.49 3.11
C ASP A 52 27.27 -7.47 2.47
N ASP A 53 26.85 -6.80 1.40
CA ASP A 53 27.63 -5.78 0.70
C ASP A 53 27.51 -4.41 1.40
N PRO A 54 28.62 -3.87 1.96
CA PRO A 54 28.59 -2.60 2.69
C PRO A 54 28.11 -1.43 1.82
N GLY A 55 27.03 -0.77 2.24
CA GLY A 55 26.48 0.38 1.50
C GLY A 55 25.58 0.00 0.31
N ALA A 56 25.24 -1.29 0.17
CA ALA A 56 24.26 -1.76 -0.80
C ALA A 56 22.93 -1.01 -0.65
N ARG A 57 22.37 -0.64 -1.81
CA ARG A 57 21.11 0.10 -1.93
C ARG A 57 20.20 -0.58 -2.95
N ARG A 58 18.90 -0.61 -2.64
CA ARG A 58 17.86 -1.07 -3.56
C ARG A 58 16.73 -0.06 -3.59
N VAL A 59 16.23 0.23 -4.79
CA VAL A 59 15.06 1.09 -4.97
C VAL A 59 13.85 0.22 -5.25
N VAL A 60 12.78 0.42 -4.50
CA VAL A 60 11.49 -0.26 -4.67
C VAL A 60 10.43 0.78 -4.98
N THR A 61 9.73 0.60 -6.10
CA THR A 61 8.57 1.44 -6.44
C THR A 61 7.31 0.88 -5.81
N VAL A 62 6.55 1.74 -5.13
CA VAL A 62 5.21 1.49 -4.61
C VAL A 62 4.23 2.33 -5.41
N THR A 63 3.16 1.72 -5.90
CA THR A 63 2.15 2.44 -6.69
C THR A 63 0.87 2.62 -5.89
N LEU A 64 0.49 3.87 -5.65
CA LEU A 64 -0.77 4.21 -4.98
C LEU A 64 -1.82 4.55 -6.04
N PRO A 65 -2.82 3.68 -6.29
CA PRO A 65 -3.83 3.96 -7.29
C PRO A 65 -4.73 5.14 -6.89
N ALA A 66 -5.10 5.94 -7.89
CA ALA A 66 -6.21 6.87 -7.77
C ALA A 66 -7.56 6.12 -7.83
N LYS A 67 -8.61 6.74 -7.29
CA LYS A 67 -9.97 6.19 -7.36
C LYS A 67 -10.41 6.05 -8.82
N SER A 68 -10.88 4.86 -9.18
CA SER A 68 -11.43 4.55 -10.51
C SER A 68 -12.46 3.43 -10.41
N LEU A 69 -13.10 3.07 -11.52
CA LEU A 69 -14.07 1.98 -11.57
C LEU A 69 -13.47 0.61 -11.17
N SER A 70 -12.17 0.42 -11.37
CA SER A 70 -11.49 -0.86 -11.11
C SER A 70 -10.63 -0.87 -9.85
N SER A 71 -10.37 0.30 -9.26
CA SER A 71 -9.43 0.47 -8.14
C SER A 71 -9.99 1.42 -7.09
N ALA A 72 -9.99 0.98 -5.83
CA ALA A 72 -10.22 1.90 -4.72
C ALA A 72 -9.03 2.87 -4.63
N GLY A 73 -9.32 4.14 -4.37
CA GLY A 73 -8.29 5.15 -4.11
C GLY A 73 -7.58 4.87 -2.78
N VAL A 74 -6.34 5.32 -2.65
CA VAL A 74 -5.58 5.23 -1.39
C VAL A 74 -5.52 6.60 -0.72
N ASP A 75 -6.17 6.73 0.44
CA ASP A 75 -6.21 7.97 1.21
C ASP A 75 -4.98 8.18 2.09
N GLY A 76 -4.16 7.16 2.23
CA GLY A 76 -2.90 7.27 2.94
C GLY A 76 -2.19 5.94 3.04
N PHE A 77 -0.88 6.01 2.90
CA PHE A 77 0.05 4.91 3.11
C PHE A 77 1.17 5.39 4.02
N THR A 78 1.41 4.71 5.13
CA THR A 78 2.36 5.12 6.16
C THR A 78 3.24 3.94 6.57
N ILE A 79 4.55 4.16 6.61
CA ILE A 79 5.52 3.23 7.18
C ILE A 79 6.09 3.87 8.44
N ALA A 80 5.99 3.18 9.57
CA ALA A 80 6.54 3.63 10.84
C ALA A 80 7.27 2.48 11.53
N CYS A 81 8.54 2.69 11.89
CA CYS A 81 9.41 1.66 12.45
C CYS A 81 9.84 1.86 13.91
N GLN A 82 8.98 2.44 14.75
CA GLN A 82 9.24 2.64 16.18
C GLN A 82 8.01 2.20 17.00
N PRO A 83 8.09 1.20 17.91
CA PRO A 83 9.20 0.28 18.19
C PRO A 83 9.26 -0.96 17.25
N ARG A 84 8.23 -1.16 16.43
CA ARG A 84 8.15 -2.25 15.44
C ARG A 84 7.82 -1.66 14.08
N CYS A 85 8.36 -2.23 13.01
CA CYS A 85 8.05 -1.74 11.68
C CYS A 85 6.68 -2.21 11.17
N THR A 86 5.80 -1.23 10.96
CA THR A 86 4.44 -1.42 10.49
C THR A 86 4.16 -0.55 9.28
N VAL A 87 3.48 -1.15 8.30
CA VAL A 87 2.93 -0.47 7.14
C VAL A 87 1.42 -0.40 7.34
N ARG A 88 0.87 0.81 7.34
CA ARG A 88 -0.56 1.05 7.45
C ARG A 88 -1.05 1.77 6.21
N TYR A 89 -2.11 1.27 5.59
CA TYR A 89 -2.76 1.95 4.49
C TYR A 89 -4.27 2.06 4.70
N ARG A 90 -4.87 3.10 4.12
CA ARG A 90 -6.31 3.35 4.13
C ARG A 90 -6.80 3.48 2.71
N LEU A 91 -7.89 2.78 2.41
CA LEU A 91 -8.54 2.81 1.10
C LEU A 91 -9.81 3.67 1.20
N ASP A 92 -10.11 4.41 0.16
CA ASP A 92 -11.37 5.15 0.06
C ASP A 92 -12.57 4.17 0.09
N GLY A 93 -13.57 4.46 0.91
CA GLY A 93 -14.74 3.61 1.13
C GLY A 93 -14.46 2.31 1.89
N ALA A 94 -13.23 2.08 2.37
CA ALA A 94 -12.86 0.89 3.12
C ALA A 94 -12.02 1.20 4.38
N GLY A 95 -11.92 0.21 5.26
CA GLY A 95 -11.17 0.36 6.51
C GLY A 95 -9.66 0.51 6.31
N SER A 96 -8.95 0.86 7.39
CA SER A 96 -7.49 0.81 7.40
C SER A 96 -6.97 -0.62 7.57
N ARG A 97 -5.95 -1.00 6.81
CA ARG A 97 -5.22 -2.27 6.99
C ARG A 97 -3.82 -1.98 7.52
N THR A 98 -3.32 -2.86 8.37
CA THR A 98 -1.99 -2.76 8.97
C THR A 98 -1.24 -4.08 8.79
N ARG A 99 -0.02 -4.01 8.27
CA ARG A 99 0.90 -5.14 8.11
C ARG A 99 2.18 -4.85 8.89
N ARG A 100 2.75 -5.89 9.49
CA ARG A 100 4.06 -5.81 10.16
C ARG A 100 5.13 -6.37 9.23
N LEU A 101 6.26 -5.68 9.13
CA LEU A 101 7.45 -6.21 8.46
C LEU A 101 8.20 -7.12 9.42
N THR A 102 8.71 -8.26 8.94
CA THR A 102 9.40 -9.25 9.79
C THR A 102 10.92 -9.03 9.88
N LEU A 103 11.48 -8.10 9.10
CA LEU A 103 12.90 -7.79 9.09
C LEU A 103 13.21 -6.54 9.95
N PRO A 104 14.48 -6.37 10.41
CA PRO A 104 14.89 -5.17 11.13
C PRO A 104 14.96 -3.96 10.19
N VAL A 105 13.91 -3.14 10.18
CA VAL A 105 13.84 -1.88 9.40
C VAL A 105 13.82 -0.70 10.35
N THR A 106 14.49 0.37 9.96
CA THR A 106 14.38 1.69 10.59
C THR A 106 14.05 2.76 9.55
N THR A 107 13.39 3.82 9.97
CA THR A 107 13.08 5.00 9.15
C THR A 107 13.75 6.20 9.83
N PRO A 108 15.01 6.52 9.47
CA PRO A 108 15.81 7.51 10.19
C PRO A 108 15.22 8.92 10.10
N ASP A 109 14.58 9.24 8.98
CA ASP A 109 13.92 10.52 8.72
C ASP A 109 12.51 10.62 9.36
N GLY A 110 12.14 9.64 10.20
CA GLY A 110 10.81 9.50 10.78
C GLY A 110 9.82 8.75 9.89
N PRO A 111 8.52 8.70 10.24
CA PRO A 111 7.54 7.92 9.51
C PRO A 111 7.37 8.39 8.06
N ILE A 112 7.53 7.47 7.11
CA ILE A 112 7.29 7.75 5.69
C ILE A 112 5.78 7.82 5.44
N ARG A 113 5.30 8.92 4.88
CA ARG A 113 3.89 9.15 4.57
C ARG A 113 3.72 9.46 3.09
N LEU A 114 3.00 8.59 2.39
CA LEU A 114 2.64 8.76 1.00
C LEU A 114 1.13 9.05 0.96
N ALA A 115 0.78 10.30 0.64
CA ALA A 115 -0.60 10.80 0.68
C ALA A 115 -1.22 11.02 -0.71
N ARG A 116 -0.41 10.98 -1.78
CA ARG A 116 -0.86 11.22 -3.15
C ARG A 116 -0.88 9.94 -3.96
N ALA A 117 -1.87 9.78 -4.82
CA ALA A 117 -1.86 8.75 -5.85
C ALA A 117 -0.65 8.93 -6.79
N GLY A 118 -0.16 7.83 -7.34
CA GLY A 118 0.99 7.79 -8.24
C GLY A 118 2.07 6.82 -7.80
N GLU A 119 3.21 6.88 -8.47
CA GLU A 119 4.39 6.10 -8.16
C GLU A 119 5.24 6.80 -7.09
N HIS A 120 5.69 6.03 -6.11
CA HIS A 120 6.58 6.49 -5.04
C HIS A 120 7.78 5.57 -4.99
N ARG A 121 8.98 6.14 -4.99
CA ARG A 121 10.22 5.37 -4.93
C ARG A 121 10.70 5.34 -3.49
N LEU A 122 10.89 4.14 -2.96
CA LEU A 122 11.47 3.93 -1.65
C LEU A 122 12.89 3.40 -1.82
N THR A 123 13.85 4.05 -1.19
CA THR A 123 15.24 3.61 -1.18
C THR A 123 15.50 2.83 0.10
N LEU A 124 15.91 1.58 -0.06
CA LEU A 124 16.37 0.70 1.00
C LEU A 124 17.90 0.74 1.01
N ARG A 125 18.48 0.97 2.18
CA ARG A 125 19.93 0.99 2.38
C ARG A 125 20.30 0.05 3.50
N LEU A 126 21.36 -0.74 3.31
CA LEU A 126 21.94 -1.51 4.41
C LEU A 126 22.76 -0.59 5.32
N ALA A 127 22.49 -0.65 6.62
CA ALA A 127 23.19 0.11 7.65
C ALA A 127 23.49 -0.77 8.88
N ARG A 128 24.30 -0.24 9.80
CA ARG A 128 24.54 -0.83 11.12
C ARG A 128 24.01 0.10 12.18
N SER A 129 23.25 -0.45 13.12
CA SER A 129 22.74 0.24 14.31
C SER A 129 22.98 -0.66 15.51
N ASP A 130 23.63 -0.13 16.55
CA ASP A 130 23.94 -0.86 17.80
C ASP A 130 24.62 -2.22 17.55
N GLY A 131 25.55 -2.27 16.59
CA GLY A 131 26.27 -3.49 16.21
C GLY A 131 25.44 -4.50 15.40
N SER A 132 24.15 -4.26 15.20
CA SER A 132 23.25 -5.10 14.40
C SER A 132 23.05 -4.52 13.00
N ARG A 133 22.85 -5.40 12.00
CA ARG A 133 22.50 -4.98 10.63
C ARG A 133 21.02 -4.62 10.56
N VAL A 134 20.74 -3.44 10.03
CA VAL A 134 19.39 -2.91 9.85
C VAL A 134 19.21 -2.40 8.43
N VAL A 135 17.98 -2.41 7.95
CA VAL A 135 17.62 -1.77 6.67
C VAL A 135 17.05 -0.39 6.97
N GLU A 136 17.70 0.65 6.47
CA GLU A 136 17.15 2.01 6.48
C GLU A 136 16.25 2.20 5.28
N LEU A 137 15.07 2.76 5.52
CA LEU A 137 14.11 3.09 4.49
C LEU A 137 13.97 4.60 4.36
N HIS A 138 14.08 5.09 3.13
CA HIS A 138 13.93 6.50 2.76
C HIS A 138 12.91 6.64 1.62
N SER A 139 12.24 7.79 1.53
CA SER A 139 11.24 8.12 0.50
C SER A 139 11.62 9.34 -0.32
#